data_AF-A0A962GPS3-F1
#
_entry.id   AF-A0A962GPS3-F1
#
_cell.length_a   1.000
_cell.length_b   1.000
_cell.length_c   1.000
_cell.angle_alpha   90.00
_cell.angle_beta   90.00
_cell.angle_gamma   90.00
#
_symmetry.space_group_name_H-M   'P 1'
#
loop_
_entity.id
_entity.type
_entity.pdbx_description
1 polymer ?
#
loop_
_entity_poly.entity_id
_entity_poly.type
_entity_poly.pdbx_seq_one_letter_code
_entity_poly.pdbx_strand_id
1 'polypeptide(L)'
;MRHASLLQIVDALGAGQISSVELTRQYLREIELTHAELNTYLQVDEGGALTAATASDRRRGRGEALHPLDGVPFAVKDNIDVA
;
A
#
# COMPACT_ATOMS: atom_id res chain seq x y z
N MET A 1 9.92 -2.03 -3.66
CA MET A 1 10.17 -1.56 -2.27
C MET A 1 10.30 -2.68 -1.24
N ARG A 2 10.50 -3.96 -1.65
CA ARG A 2 10.74 -5.06 -0.70
C ARG A 2 11.96 -4.75 0.19
N HIS A 3 11.77 -4.83 1.52
CA HIS A 3 12.74 -4.45 2.57
C HIS A 3 13.01 -2.95 2.77
N ALA A 4 12.32 -2.05 2.07
CA ALA A 4 12.38 -0.62 2.40
C ALA A 4 11.78 -0.39 3.80
N SER A 5 12.39 0.50 4.57
CA SER A 5 11.79 0.99 5.80
C SER A 5 10.55 1.83 5.49
N LEU A 6 9.69 2.02 6.48
CA LEU A 6 8.53 2.90 6.34
C LEU A 6 8.95 4.32 5.93
N LEU A 7 10.04 4.84 6.50
CA LEU A 7 10.55 6.17 6.14
C LEU A 7 10.98 6.24 4.67
N GLN A 8 11.66 5.22 4.17
CA GLN A 8 12.05 5.15 2.75
C GLN A 8 10.83 5.09 1.81
N ILE A 9 9.77 4.41 2.22
CA ILE A 9 8.50 4.37 1.46
C ILE A 9 7.85 5.76 1.46
N VAL A 10 7.76 6.40 2.61
CA VAL A 10 7.19 7.76 2.76
C VAL A 10 7.97 8.76 1.91
N ASP A 11 9.31 8.73 1.94
CA ASP A 11 10.16 9.60 1.16
C ASP A 11 10.00 9.36 -0.35
N ALA A 12 9.93 8.10 -0.79
CA ALA A 12 9.75 7.75 -2.20
C ALA A 12 8.38 8.19 -2.75
N LEU A 13 7.31 7.99 -1.97
CA LEU A 13 6.00 8.56 -2.27
C LEU A 13 6.11 10.10 -2.29
N GLY A 14 6.71 10.68 -1.25
CA GLY A 14 7.03 12.11 -1.06
C GLY A 14 7.57 12.76 -2.32
N ALA A 15 8.64 12.18 -2.84
CA ALA A 15 9.38 12.64 -4.01
C ALA A 15 8.74 12.24 -5.35
N GLY A 16 7.64 11.49 -5.36
CA GLY A 16 7.00 10.99 -6.57
C GLY A 16 7.84 9.95 -7.34
N GLN A 17 8.77 9.29 -6.66
CA GLN A 17 9.60 8.22 -7.25
C GLN A 17 8.81 6.94 -7.50
N ILE A 18 7.72 6.77 -6.76
CA ILE A 18 6.74 5.70 -6.93
C ILE A 18 5.36 6.26 -6.56
N SER A 19 4.32 5.85 -7.28
CA SER A 19 2.93 6.13 -6.90
C SER A 19 2.41 5.13 -5.86
N SER A 20 1.37 5.51 -5.13
CA SER A 20 0.66 4.62 -4.22
C SER A 20 0.09 3.41 -4.96
N VAL A 21 -0.45 3.60 -6.18
CA VAL A 21 -0.96 2.50 -7.01
C VAL A 21 0.14 1.54 -7.42
N GLU A 22 1.30 2.02 -7.87
CA GLU A 22 2.44 1.16 -8.24
C GLU A 22 2.95 0.38 -7.03
N LEU A 23 3.09 1.04 -5.88
CA LEU A 23 3.51 0.41 -4.64
C LEU A 23 2.52 -0.69 -4.19
N THR A 24 1.22 -0.38 -4.23
CA THR A 24 0.16 -1.32 -3.85
C THR A 24 0.15 -2.54 -4.77
N ARG A 25 0.25 -2.34 -6.09
CA ARG A 25 0.34 -3.44 -7.07
C ARG A 25 1.59 -4.29 -6.87
N GLN A 26 2.71 -3.69 -6.49
CA GLN A 26 3.92 -4.45 -6.16
C GLN A 26 3.65 -5.41 -4.98
N TYR A 27 3.06 -4.92 -3.89
CA TYR A 27 2.77 -5.79 -2.74
C TYR A 27 1.70 -6.85 -3.03
N LEU A 28 0.64 -6.52 -3.76
CA LEU A 28 -0.38 -7.50 -4.18
C LEU A 28 0.23 -8.64 -4.98
N ARG A 29 1.14 -8.33 -5.92
CA ARG A 29 1.88 -9.35 -6.68
C ARG A 29 2.78 -10.21 -5.79
N GLU A 30 3.45 -9.60 -4.82
CA GLU A 30 4.29 -10.34 -3.86
C GLU A 30 3.45 -11.28 -2.98
N ILE A 31 2.24 -10.85 -2.57
CA ILE A 31 1.29 -11.70 -1.85
C ILE A 31 0.91 -12.90 -2.72
N GLU A 32 0.49 -12.69 -3.96
CA GLU A 32 0.11 -13.76 -4.89
C GLU A 32 1.23 -14.79 -5.08
N LEU A 33 2.47 -14.32 -5.29
CA LEU A 33 3.64 -15.18 -5.53
C LEU A 33 4.05 -16.01 -4.30
N THR A 34 3.76 -15.54 -3.09
CA THR A 34 4.24 -16.16 -1.84
C THR A 34 3.14 -16.85 -1.03
N HIS A 35 1.87 -16.66 -1.40
CA HIS A 35 0.72 -17.14 -0.63
C HIS A 35 0.75 -18.65 -0.37
N ALA A 36 1.08 -19.45 -1.37
CA ALA A 36 1.09 -20.92 -1.25
C ALA A 36 2.12 -21.44 -0.23
N GLU A 37 3.23 -20.73 -0.04
CA GLU A 37 4.30 -21.12 0.89
C GLU A 37 4.08 -20.53 2.28
N LEU A 38 3.73 -19.24 2.36
CA LEU A 38 3.67 -18.51 3.63
C LEU A 38 2.30 -18.55 4.30
N ASN A 39 1.22 -18.58 3.51
CA ASN A 39 -0.17 -18.57 3.98
C ASN A 39 -0.45 -17.50 5.06
N THR A 40 0.05 -16.27 4.85
CA THR A 40 0.04 -15.18 5.84
C THR A 40 -1.17 -14.25 5.80
N TYR A 41 -1.96 -14.29 4.72
CA TYR A 41 -3.15 -13.46 4.54
C TYR A 41 -4.38 -14.35 4.44
N LEU A 42 -5.38 -14.10 5.29
CA LEU A 42 -6.68 -14.79 5.24
C LEU A 42 -7.61 -14.18 4.19
N GLN A 43 -7.61 -12.85 4.10
CA GLN A 43 -8.34 -12.08 3.10
C GLN A 43 -7.45 -10.96 2.56
N VAL A 44 -7.58 -10.67 1.26
CA VAL A 44 -6.92 -9.56 0.59
C VAL A 44 -7.98 -8.71 -0.09
N ASP A 45 -8.17 -7.47 0.36
CA ASP A 45 -9.06 -6.51 -0.31
C ASP A 45 -8.31 -5.75 -1.41
N GLU A 46 -8.07 -6.43 -2.53
CA GLU A 46 -7.37 -5.84 -3.68
C GLU A 46 -8.10 -4.61 -4.24
N GLY A 47 -9.43 -4.70 -4.38
CA GLY A 47 -10.26 -3.65 -4.96
C GLY A 47 -10.28 -2.37 -4.11
N GLY A 48 -10.49 -2.51 -2.81
CA GLY A 48 -10.46 -1.39 -1.88
C GLY A 48 -9.06 -0.78 -1.76
N ALA A 49 -8.01 -1.61 -1.70
CA ALA A 49 -6.63 -1.13 -1.66
C ALA A 49 -6.27 -0.29 -2.89
N LEU A 50 -6.59 -0.75 -4.10
CA LEU A 50 -6.33 0.00 -5.33
C LEU A 50 -7.17 1.28 -5.45
N THR A 51 -8.41 1.25 -4.96
CA THR A 51 -9.29 2.43 -4.91
C THR A 51 -8.72 3.50 -3.98
N ALA A 52 -8.29 3.10 -2.77
CA ALA A 52 -7.67 3.99 -1.80
C ALA A 52 -6.34 4.55 -2.31
N ALA A 53 -5.51 3.73 -2.94
CA ALA A 53 -4.24 4.14 -3.55
C ALA A 53 -4.44 5.20 -4.65
N THR A 54 -5.40 4.97 -5.55
CA THR A 54 -5.75 5.93 -6.60
C THR A 54 -6.21 7.28 -6.01
N ALA A 55 -7.03 7.24 -4.96
CA ALA A 55 -7.47 8.45 -4.26
C ALA A 55 -6.31 9.20 -3.60
N SER A 56 -5.35 8.47 -3.04
CA SER A 56 -4.11 9.03 -2.48
C SER A 56 -3.27 9.71 -3.56
N ASP A 57 -2.98 9.02 -4.67
CA ASP A 57 -2.19 9.58 -5.77
C ASP A 57 -2.79 10.88 -6.31
N ARG A 58 -4.12 10.96 -6.41
CA ARG A 58 -4.81 12.20 -6.80
C ARG A 58 -4.58 13.35 -5.81
N ARG A 59 -4.69 13.10 -4.50
CA ARG A 59 -4.42 14.11 -3.47
C ARG A 59 -2.97 14.56 -3.50
N ARG A 60 -2.07 13.60 -3.56
CA ARG A 60 -0.63 13.80 -3.60
C ARG A 60 -0.18 14.62 -4.82
N GLY A 61 -0.72 14.32 -6.00
CA GLY A 61 -0.46 15.07 -7.22
C GLY A 61 -0.90 16.55 -7.16
N ARG A 62 -1.74 16.90 -6.18
CA ARG A 62 -2.18 18.28 -5.90
C ARG A 62 -1.44 18.93 -4.73
N GLY A 63 -0.52 18.22 -4.07
CA GLY A 63 0.09 18.68 -2.82
C GLY A 63 -0.86 18.62 -1.62
N GLU A 64 -1.97 17.88 -1.71
CA GLU A 64 -3.03 17.76 -0.70
C GLU A 64 -2.94 16.44 0.07
N ALA A 65 -1.73 15.90 0.26
CA ALA A 65 -1.53 14.66 1.01
C ALA A 65 -2.09 14.79 2.44
N LEU A 66 -2.87 13.82 2.90
CA LEU A 66 -3.58 13.91 4.18
C LEU A 66 -2.64 13.90 5.39
N HIS A 67 -1.61 13.06 5.33
CA HIS A 67 -0.62 12.83 6.39
C HIS A 67 0.60 12.09 5.81
N PRO A 68 1.71 11.93 6.55
CA PRO A 68 2.92 11.26 6.02
C PRO A 68 2.68 9.85 5.46
N LEU A 69 1.72 9.09 6.01
CA LEU A 69 1.36 7.75 5.54
C LEU A 69 0.33 7.72 4.39
N ASP A 70 -0.05 8.86 3.80
CA ASP A 70 -1.09 8.89 2.76
C ASP A 70 -0.58 8.15 1.52
N GLY A 71 -1.19 6.99 1.25
CA GLY A 71 -0.84 6.09 0.14
C GLY A 71 0.09 4.93 0.51
N VAL A 72 0.43 4.75 1.79
CA VAL A 72 1.20 3.59 2.26
C VAL A 72 0.27 2.38 2.46
N PRO A 73 0.48 1.25 1.78
CA PRO A 73 -0.29 0.03 2.02
C PRO A 73 0.07 -0.61 3.37
N PHE A 74 -0.90 -1.24 4.02
CA PHE A 74 -0.69 -1.93 5.29
C PHE A 74 -1.57 -3.18 5.38
N ALA A 75 -1.18 -4.10 6.27
CA ALA A 75 -1.95 -5.30 6.59
C ALA A 75 -2.51 -5.17 8.01
N VAL A 76 -3.69 -5.75 8.24
CA VAL A 76 -4.37 -5.75 9.53
C VAL A 76 -4.45 -7.19 10.03
N LYS A 77 -4.23 -7.39 11.33
CA LYS A 77 -4.42 -8.70 11.94
C LYS A 77 -5.92 -8.99 12.01
N ASP A 78 -6.32 -10.21 11.62
CA ASP A 78 -7.73 -10.62 11.46
C ASP A 78 -8.59 -10.56 12.74
N ASN A 79 -7.98 -10.38 13.91
CA ASN A 79 -8.71 -10.11 15.14
C ASN A 79 -9.05 -8.63 15.35
N ILE A 80 -8.93 -7.81 14.30
CA ILE A 80 -9.25 -6.39 14.26
C ILE A 80 -10.24 -6.20 13.11
N ASP A 81 -11.37 -5.55 13.42
CA ASP A 81 -12.43 -5.29 12.45
C ASP A 81 -11.99 -4.28 11.37
N VAL A 82 -12.46 -4.50 10.13
CA VAL A 82 -12.19 -3.66 8.96
C VAL A 82 -13.49 -3.52 8.18
N ALA A 83 -13.92 -2.28 7.93
CA ALA A 83 -15.21 -1.92 7.35
C ALA A 83 -15.28 -2.02 5.82
#